data_AF-A0A0A9CU89-F1
#
_entry.id   AF-A0A0A9CU89-F1
#
_cell.length_a   1.000
_cell.length_b   1.000
_cell.length_c   1.000
_cell.angle_alpha   90.00
_cell.angle_beta   90.00
_cell.angle_gamma   90.00
#
_symmetry.space_group_name_H-M   'P 1'
#
loop_
_entity.id
_entity.type
_entity.pdbx_description
1 polymer ?
#
loop_
_entity_poly.entity_id
_entity_poly.type
_entity_poly.pdbx_seq_one_letter_code
_entity_poly.pdbx_strand_id
1 'polypeptide(L)'
;MKKVLNQYLEEKTDLERVINREKHRSTRMKLSREKVLHECRLLHERLQECSGKFLAEEQDNFSIDPSSLPDALDLLATSDNRVRLLVAEAQLLARDDGQGSSDDGDNSDSRSSLTMSSEDANVTDEDTTKMLSDLLIDNAQLRRRLNSVIRNAVNTAVKPEKDSSDEAVPKKIVLNWLLDR
;
A
#
# COMPACT_ATOMS: atom_id res chain seq x y z
N MET A 1 54.36 -22.45 17.93
CA MET A 1 54.16 -21.95 16.56
C MET A 1 53.15 -22.77 15.76
N LYS A 2 53.34 -24.09 15.53
CA LYS A 2 52.37 -24.93 14.78
C LYS A 2 50.93 -24.92 15.33
N LYS A 3 50.74 -25.01 16.66
CA LYS A 3 49.40 -24.96 17.28
C LYS A 3 48.67 -23.64 17.02
N VAL A 4 49.38 -22.52 17.16
CA VAL A 4 48.84 -21.17 16.93
C VAL A 4 48.47 -20.98 15.45
N LEU A 5 49.30 -21.49 14.53
CA LEU A 5 48.98 -21.44 13.10
C LEU A 5 47.73 -22.25 12.75
N ASN A 6 47.55 -23.42 13.38
CA ASN A 6 46.38 -24.26 13.16
C ASN A 6 45.11 -23.61 13.73
N GLN A 7 45.20 -23.00 14.91
CA GLN A 7 44.11 -22.24 15.51
C GLN A 7 43.71 -21.05 14.61
N TYR A 8 44.69 -20.29 14.11
CA TYR A 8 44.42 -19.17 13.21
C TYR A 8 43.76 -19.63 11.91
N LEU A 9 44.15 -20.79 11.37
CA LEU A 9 43.53 -21.35 10.18
C LEU A 9 42.07 -21.72 10.42
N GLU A 10 41.76 -22.33 11.57
CA GLU A 10 40.40 -22.68 11.98
C GLU A 10 39.54 -21.42 12.15
N GLU A 11 40.01 -20.42 12.90
CA GLU A 11 39.35 -19.13 13.08
C GLU A 11 39.10 -18.43 11.73
N LYS A 12 40.08 -18.46 10.81
CA LYS A 12 39.91 -17.91 9.47
C LYS A 12 38.80 -18.63 8.70
N THR A 13 38.77 -19.96 8.71
CA THR A 13 37.74 -20.73 8.00
C THR A 13 36.35 -20.50 8.59
N ASP A 14 36.25 -20.33 9.90
CA ASP A 14 34.99 -20.02 10.58
C ASP A 14 34.49 -18.61 10.23
N LEU A 15 35.39 -17.62 10.21
CA LEU A 15 35.06 -16.26 9.75
C LEU A 15 34.62 -16.23 8.28
N GLU A 16 35.31 -16.95 7.39
CA GLU A 16 34.91 -17.08 5.99
C GLU A 16 33.50 -17.69 5.84
N ARG A 17 33.15 -18.68 6.68
CA ARG A 17 31.81 -19.28 6.71
C ARG A 17 30.75 -18.28 7.16
N VAL A 18 31.02 -17.49 8.20
CA VAL A 18 30.11 -16.44 8.69
C VAL A 18 29.91 -15.35 7.64
N ILE A 19 30.99 -14.88 7.00
CA ILE A 19 30.92 -13.87 5.93
C ILE A 19 30.06 -14.37 4.77
N ASN A 20 30.25 -15.61 4.33
CA ASN A 20 29.44 -16.17 3.25
C ASN A 20 27.97 -16.25 3.64
N ARG A 21 27.66 -16.69 4.87
CA ARG A 21 26.28 -16.74 5.38
C ARG A 21 25.63 -15.36 5.38
N GLU A 22 26.33 -14.35 5.88
CA GLU A 22 25.81 -12.97 5.94
C GLU A 22 25.65 -12.37 4.53
N LYS A 23 26.55 -12.69 3.60
CA LYS A 23 26.40 -12.27 2.20
C LYS A 23 25.13 -12.84 1.55
N HIS A 24 24.86 -14.13 1.75
CA HIS A 24 23.65 -14.78 1.23
C HIS A 24 22.39 -14.22 1.90
N ARG A 25 22.46 -13.94 3.19
CA ARG A 25 21.39 -13.29 3.94
C ARG A 25 21.09 -11.89 3.38
N SER A 26 22.12 -11.08 3.18
CA SER A 26 22.01 -9.73 2.63
C SER A 26 21.41 -9.73 1.22
N THR A 27 21.80 -10.66 0.35
CA THR A 27 21.21 -10.76 -1.00
C THR A 27 19.73 -11.14 -0.96
N ARG A 28 19.35 -12.09 -0.10
CA ARG A 28 17.93 -12.46 0.09
C ARG A 28 17.09 -11.28 0.57
N MET A 29 17.58 -10.53 1.56
CA MET A 29 16.89 -9.36 2.09
C MET A 29 16.74 -8.25 1.05
N LYS A 30 17.76 -7.99 0.23
CA LYS A 30 17.68 -7.03 -0.87
C LYS A 30 16.60 -7.41 -1.88
N LEU A 31 16.51 -8.69 -2.24
CA LEU A 31 15.48 -9.19 -3.17
C LEU A 31 14.07 -9.09 -2.57
N SER A 32 13.89 -9.42 -1.29
CA SER A 32 12.61 -9.26 -0.56
C SER A 32 12.14 -7.81 -0.61
N ARG A 33 13.01 -6.89 -0.20
CA ARG A 33 12.73 -5.46 -0.19
C ARG A 33 12.43 -4.91 -1.59
N GLU A 34 13.13 -5.38 -2.61
CA GLU A 34 12.86 -4.98 -3.99
C GLU A 34 11.47 -5.44 -4.46
N LYS A 35 11.04 -6.65 -4.09
CA LYS A 35 9.68 -7.17 -4.35
C LYS A 35 8.63 -6.29 -3.67
N VAL A 36 8.75 -6.04 -2.37
CA VAL A 36 7.79 -5.20 -1.61
C VAL A 36 7.67 -3.81 -2.22
N LEU A 37 8.80 -3.17 -2.55
CA LEU A 37 8.81 -1.86 -3.20
C LEU A 37 8.16 -1.87 -4.59
N HIS A 38 8.32 -2.96 -5.35
CA HIS A 38 7.66 -3.12 -6.65
C HIS A 38 6.14 -3.23 -6.49
N GLU A 39 5.66 -4.07 -5.58
CA GLU A 39 4.23 -4.22 -5.29
C GLU A 39 3.60 -2.90 -4.81
N CYS A 40 4.28 -2.18 -3.91
CA CYS A 40 3.81 -0.87 -3.44
C CYS A 40 3.71 0.16 -4.57
N ARG A 41 4.68 0.17 -5.51
CA ARG A 41 4.61 1.03 -6.70
C ARG A 41 3.41 0.69 -7.58
N LEU A 42 3.17 -0.60 -7.84
CA LEU A 42 2.05 -1.05 -8.65
C LEU A 42 0.70 -0.67 -8.00
N LEU A 43 0.56 -0.87 -6.69
CA LEU A 43 -0.63 -0.44 -5.96
C LEU A 43 -0.84 1.08 -6.04
N HIS A 44 0.24 1.86 -5.91
CA HIS A 44 0.18 3.32 -6.04
C HIS A 44 -0.26 3.76 -7.44
N GLU A 45 0.26 3.14 -8.50
CA GLU A 45 -0.14 3.42 -9.88
C GLU A 45 -1.63 3.10 -10.10
N ARG A 46 -2.09 1.92 -9.67
CA ARG A 46 -3.50 1.52 -9.74
C ARG A 46 -4.42 2.47 -8.96
N LEU A 47 -3.95 2.92 -7.80
CA LEU A 47 -4.62 3.95 -7.01
C LEU A 47 -4.73 5.24 -7.82
N GLN A 48 -3.64 5.72 -8.44
CA GLN A 48 -3.66 6.91 -9.28
C GLN A 48 -4.63 6.78 -10.46
N GLU A 49 -4.74 5.60 -11.09
CA GLU A 49 -5.73 5.37 -12.15
C GLU A 49 -7.19 5.39 -11.68
N CYS A 50 -7.44 5.11 -10.39
CA CYS A 50 -8.77 5.27 -9.80
C CYS A 50 -9.16 6.76 -9.69
N SER A 51 -8.18 7.68 -9.72
CA SER A 51 -8.37 9.14 -9.67
C SER A 51 -8.22 9.83 -11.03
N GLY A 52 -7.32 9.36 -11.90
CA GLY A 52 -6.84 10.10 -13.07
C GLY A 52 -7.87 10.28 -14.19
N LYS A 53 -8.94 9.48 -14.23
CA LYS A 53 -10.00 9.61 -15.25
C LYS A 53 -11.00 10.72 -14.97
N PHE A 54 -11.05 11.25 -13.74
CA PHE A 54 -12.00 12.30 -13.36
C PHE A 54 -11.47 13.72 -13.65
N LEU A 55 -10.15 13.90 -13.78
CA LEU A 55 -9.52 15.23 -13.73
C LEU A 55 -8.94 15.72 -15.07
N ALA A 56 -8.72 14.81 -16.03
CA ALA A 56 -8.12 15.14 -17.31
C ALA A 56 -9.10 15.75 -18.32
N GLU A 57 -10.41 15.51 -18.16
CA GLU A 57 -11.45 15.95 -19.11
C GLU A 57 -12.33 17.11 -18.56
N GLU A 58 -12.36 17.33 -17.25
CA GLU A 58 -13.33 18.23 -16.58
C GLU A 58 -12.76 19.56 -16.04
N GLN A 59 -11.52 19.92 -16.39
CA GLN A 59 -10.93 21.18 -15.90
C GLN A 59 -11.52 22.43 -16.59
N ASP A 60 -12.31 22.26 -17.65
CA ASP A 60 -12.98 23.33 -18.39
C ASP A 60 -14.50 23.30 -18.12
N ASN A 61 -14.89 23.96 -17.02
CA ASN A 61 -16.27 24.23 -16.59
C ASN A 61 -17.02 23.06 -15.91
N PHE A 62 -17.11 23.12 -14.56
CA PHE A 62 -17.98 22.29 -13.70
C PHE A 62 -19.49 22.57 -13.89
N SER A 63 -19.94 22.78 -15.13
CA SER A 63 -21.34 22.77 -15.51
C SER A 63 -21.71 21.33 -15.87
N ILE A 64 -22.07 20.53 -14.88
CA ILE A 64 -22.62 19.18 -15.13
C ILE A 64 -23.98 19.38 -15.81
N ASP A 65 -24.05 19.08 -17.11
CA ASP A 65 -25.34 18.97 -17.80
C ASP A 65 -26.16 17.87 -17.10
N PRO A 66 -27.42 18.11 -16.69
CA PRO A 66 -28.26 17.06 -16.13
C PRO A 66 -28.36 15.80 -17.02
N SER A 67 -28.08 15.91 -18.33
CA SER A 67 -28.01 14.76 -19.24
C SER A 67 -26.81 13.82 -19.01
N SER A 68 -25.66 14.33 -18.53
CA SER A 68 -24.43 13.54 -18.26
C SER A 68 -24.34 13.02 -16.82
N LEU A 69 -25.32 13.37 -15.99
CA LEU A 69 -25.43 12.96 -14.60
C LEU A 69 -25.39 11.44 -14.39
N PRO A 70 -26.14 10.60 -15.16
CA PRO A 70 -26.10 9.15 -14.96
C PRO A 70 -24.70 8.58 -15.22
N ASP A 71 -24.03 9.06 -16.27
CA ASP A 71 -22.68 8.64 -16.63
C ASP A 71 -21.66 9.00 -15.53
N ALA A 72 -21.77 10.19 -14.92
CA ALA A 72 -20.93 10.59 -13.80
C ALA A 72 -21.14 9.71 -12.54
N LEU A 73 -22.39 9.32 -12.26
CA LEU A 73 -22.71 8.41 -11.17
C LEU A 73 -22.18 6.98 -11.42
N ASP A 74 -22.24 6.51 -12.67
CA ASP A 74 -21.68 5.22 -13.09
C ASP A 74 -20.14 5.20 -13.02
N LEU A 75 -19.48 6.32 -13.35
CA LEU A 75 -18.04 6.49 -13.15
C LEU A 75 -17.66 6.45 -11.67
N LEU A 76 -18.43 7.10 -10.79
CA LEU A 76 -18.22 7.02 -9.34
C LEU A 76 -18.42 5.59 -8.80
N ALA A 77 -19.45 4.87 -9.28
CA ALA A 77 -19.68 3.47 -8.91
C ALA A 77 -18.52 2.56 -9.38
N THR A 78 -18.01 2.80 -10.59
CA THR A 78 -16.84 2.10 -11.12
C THR A 78 -15.60 2.39 -10.27
N SER A 79 -15.38 3.66 -9.89
CA SER A 79 -14.30 4.06 -8.97
C SER A 79 -14.40 3.34 -7.63
N ASP A 80 -15.59 3.30 -7.00
CA ASP A 80 -15.81 2.61 -5.73
C ASP A 80 -15.51 1.10 -5.82
N ASN A 81 -15.84 0.46 -6.93
CA ASN A 81 -15.54 -0.95 -7.16
C ASN A 81 -14.03 -1.18 -7.32
N ARG A 82 -13.33 -0.34 -8.09
CA ARG A 82 -11.86 -0.43 -8.27
C ARG A 82 -11.12 -0.19 -6.95
N VAL A 83 -11.53 0.82 -6.18
CA VAL A 83 -10.98 1.12 -4.85
C VAL A 83 -11.18 -0.06 -3.89
N ARG A 84 -12.31 -0.78 -3.96
CA ARG A 84 -12.54 -1.98 -3.14
C ARG A 84 -11.61 -3.13 -3.51
N LEU A 85 -11.36 -3.35 -4.80
CA LEU A 85 -10.40 -4.35 -5.26
C LEU A 85 -8.98 -4.03 -4.79
N LEU A 86 -8.56 -2.76 -4.91
CA LEU A 86 -7.25 -2.32 -4.45
C LEU A 86 -7.04 -2.54 -2.94
N VAL A 87 -8.07 -2.32 -2.12
CA VAL A 87 -8.02 -2.62 -0.68
C VAL A 87 -7.79 -4.10 -0.44
N ALA A 88 -8.44 -4.98 -1.20
CA ALA A 88 -8.24 -6.43 -1.07
C ALA A 88 -6.81 -6.83 -1.45
N GLU A 89 -6.24 -6.23 -2.52
CA GLU A 89 -4.86 -6.47 -2.93
C GLU A 89 -3.85 -6.01 -1.86
N ALA A 90 -4.04 -4.83 -1.27
CA ALA A 90 -3.19 -4.34 -0.18
C ALA A 90 -3.25 -5.23 1.07
N GLN A 91 -4.43 -5.78 1.38
CA GLN A 91 -4.61 -6.73 2.49
C GLN A 91 -3.94 -8.08 2.25
N LEU A 92 -3.90 -8.55 0.99
CA LEU A 92 -3.18 -9.76 0.62
C LEU A 92 -1.67 -9.55 0.74
N LEU A 93 -1.16 -8.40 0.32
CA LEU A 93 0.25 -8.04 0.47
C LEU A 93 0.70 -7.96 1.92
N ALA A 94 -0.18 -7.55 2.84
CA ALA A 94 0.08 -7.60 4.28
C ALA A 94 0.02 -9.03 4.88
N ARG A 95 -0.31 -10.06 4.10
CA ARG A 95 -0.50 -11.45 4.57
C ARG A 95 0.44 -12.48 3.93
N ASP A 96 1.15 -12.15 2.85
CA ASP A 96 1.95 -13.11 2.04
C ASP A 96 3.22 -13.62 2.74
N ASP A 97 3.45 -13.29 4.02
CA ASP A 97 4.70 -13.59 4.74
C ASP A 97 4.74 -14.99 5.42
N GLY A 98 3.72 -15.83 5.24
CA GLY A 98 3.54 -17.05 6.07
C GLY A 98 3.88 -18.43 5.46
N GLN A 99 4.01 -18.60 4.14
CA GLN A 99 3.89 -19.95 3.53
C GLN A 99 5.07 -20.37 2.61
N GLY A 100 6.22 -19.69 2.66
CA GLY A 100 7.20 -19.75 1.57
C GLY A 100 8.63 -20.19 1.88
N SER A 101 8.96 -20.84 3.00
CA SER A 101 10.29 -21.48 3.15
C SER A 101 10.40 -22.40 4.37
N SER A 102 9.78 -23.58 4.29
CA SER A 102 10.17 -24.74 5.10
C SER A 102 10.56 -25.85 4.15
N ASP A 103 11.76 -25.77 3.59
CA ASP A 103 12.43 -26.96 3.07
C ASP A 103 13.55 -27.28 4.06
N ASP A 104 13.20 -28.18 4.98
CA ASP A 104 14.09 -28.77 5.97
C ASP A 104 15.18 -29.57 5.27
N GLY A 105 16.34 -28.94 5.08
CA GLY A 105 17.60 -29.61 4.84
C GLY A 105 18.39 -29.70 6.14
N ASP A 106 18.05 -30.71 6.94
CA ASP A 106 18.77 -31.16 8.13
C ASP A 106 20.28 -31.26 7.89
N ASN A 107 21.07 -30.57 8.71
CA ASN A 107 22.29 -31.16 9.24
C ASN A 107 22.63 -30.51 10.59
N SER A 108 22.33 -31.25 11.65
CA SER A 108 22.83 -30.97 12.99
C SER A 108 24.36 -30.89 12.99
N ASP A 109 24.92 -29.80 13.51
CA ASP A 109 26.00 -29.98 14.47
C ASP A 109 26.10 -28.81 15.45
N SER A 110 26.07 -29.19 16.72
CA SER A 110 26.10 -28.29 17.86
C SER A 110 27.48 -27.66 17.99
N ARG A 111 27.55 -26.33 17.98
CA ARG A 111 28.27 -25.54 19.00
C ARG A 111 28.22 -24.02 18.75
N SER A 112 27.88 -23.33 19.82
CA SER A 112 28.20 -21.93 20.11
C SER A 112 27.32 -20.84 19.48
N SER A 113 26.20 -20.57 20.17
CA SER A 113 25.90 -19.25 20.75
C SER A 113 26.37 -18.01 19.97
N LEU A 114 25.66 -17.65 18.90
CA LEU A 114 25.49 -16.28 18.42
C LEU A 114 24.17 -16.19 17.62
N THR A 115 23.06 -16.59 18.25
CA THR A 115 21.71 -16.30 17.76
C THR A 115 21.27 -14.97 18.34
N MET A 116 21.78 -13.89 17.77
CA MET A 116 21.19 -12.56 17.95
C MET A 116 21.10 -11.96 16.56
N SER A 117 19.94 -11.42 16.22
CA SER A 117 19.66 -10.63 15.01
C SER A 117 19.10 -11.37 13.78
N SER A 118 18.55 -12.58 13.88
CA SER A 118 17.75 -13.15 12.76
C SER A 118 16.34 -12.54 12.71
N GLU A 119 15.71 -12.35 13.86
CA GLU A 119 14.34 -11.85 13.98
C GLU A 119 14.25 -10.35 13.67
N ASP A 120 15.17 -9.53 14.18
CA ASP A 120 15.09 -8.06 14.07
C ASP A 120 14.95 -7.55 12.62
N ALA A 121 15.69 -8.11 11.67
CA ALA A 121 15.65 -7.63 10.30
C ALA A 121 14.43 -8.11 9.51
N ASN A 122 13.87 -9.28 9.86
CA ASN A 122 12.63 -9.78 9.25
C ASN A 122 11.42 -9.02 9.82
N VAL A 123 11.43 -8.74 11.13
CA VAL A 123 10.39 -7.96 11.82
C VAL A 123 10.31 -6.55 11.22
N THR A 124 11.44 -5.92 10.89
CA THR A 124 11.41 -4.58 10.26
C THR A 124 10.83 -4.57 8.85
N ASP A 125 11.03 -5.62 8.03
CA ASP A 125 10.48 -5.69 6.67
C ASP A 125 8.97 -5.91 6.70
N GLU A 126 8.50 -6.80 7.60
CA GLU A 126 7.07 -7.06 7.86
C GLU A 126 6.36 -5.81 8.39
N ASP A 127 6.96 -5.12 9.37
CA ASP A 127 6.41 -3.86 9.92
C ASP A 127 6.30 -2.76 8.85
N THR A 128 7.30 -2.65 7.96
CA THR A 128 7.25 -1.67 6.88
C THR A 128 6.23 -2.03 5.81
N THR A 129 6.11 -3.31 5.45
CA THR A 129 5.10 -3.82 4.50
C THR A 129 3.70 -3.56 5.02
N LYS A 130 3.47 -3.87 6.29
CA LYS A 130 2.22 -3.61 6.99
C LYS A 130 1.88 -2.11 7.04
N MET A 131 2.83 -1.26 7.41
CA MET A 131 2.64 0.19 7.42
C MET A 131 2.26 0.73 6.04
N LEU A 132 2.91 0.25 4.97
CA LEU A 132 2.61 0.65 3.60
C LEU A 132 1.22 0.19 3.17
N SER A 133 0.83 -1.04 3.50
CA SER A 133 -0.51 -1.55 3.25
C SER A 133 -1.58 -0.76 4.00
N ASP A 134 -1.37 -0.44 5.27
CA ASP A 134 -2.30 0.35 6.08
C ASP A 134 -2.50 1.75 5.48
N LEU A 135 -1.42 2.43 5.07
CA LEU A 135 -1.49 3.73 4.40
C LEU A 135 -2.30 3.69 3.10
N LEU A 136 -2.14 2.63 2.30
CA LEU A 136 -2.89 2.44 1.05
C LEU A 136 -4.37 2.18 1.31
N ILE A 137 -4.68 1.39 2.35
CA ILE A 137 -6.05 1.11 2.80
C ILE A 137 -6.71 2.42 3.27
N ASP A 138 -6.04 3.22 4.09
CA ASP A 138 -6.56 4.50 4.56
C ASP A 138 -6.81 5.48 3.41
N ASN A 139 -5.88 5.55 2.44
CA ASN A 139 -6.07 6.37 1.25
C ASN A 139 -7.29 5.93 0.43
N ALA A 140 -7.45 4.62 0.24
CA ALA A 140 -8.61 4.04 -0.43
C ALA A 140 -9.93 4.36 0.31
N GLN A 141 -9.93 4.32 1.65
CA GLN A 141 -11.10 4.70 2.44
C GLN A 141 -11.44 6.19 2.27
N LEU A 142 -10.44 7.08 2.29
CA LEU A 142 -10.63 8.52 2.05
C LEU A 142 -11.27 8.77 0.69
N ARG A 143 -10.82 8.07 -0.35
CA ARG A 143 -11.40 8.17 -1.71
C ARG A 143 -12.84 7.71 -1.77
N ARG A 144 -13.19 6.60 -1.09
CA ARG A 144 -14.58 6.15 -1.01
C ARG A 144 -15.46 7.18 -0.30
N ARG A 145 -14.96 7.80 0.78
CA ARG A 145 -15.69 8.88 1.47
C ARG A 145 -15.89 10.08 0.56
N LEU A 146 -14.86 10.48 -0.20
CA LEU A 146 -14.95 11.55 -1.19
C LEU A 146 -16.00 11.25 -2.27
N ASN A 147 -15.96 10.05 -2.87
CA ASN A 147 -16.97 9.62 -3.86
C ASN A 147 -18.39 9.69 -3.29
N SER A 148 -18.58 9.34 -2.02
CA SER A 148 -19.88 9.47 -1.33
C SER A 148 -20.31 10.93 -1.17
N VAL A 149 -19.38 11.85 -0.84
CA VAL A 149 -19.67 13.28 -0.73
C VAL A 149 -20.08 13.85 -2.09
N ILE A 150 -19.34 13.52 -3.15
CA ILE A 150 -19.66 13.94 -4.53
C ILE A 150 -21.06 13.45 -4.91
N ARG A 151 -21.34 12.15 -4.71
CA ARG A 151 -22.66 11.57 -5.00
C ARG A 151 -23.80 12.28 -4.25
N ASN A 152 -23.59 12.62 -2.99
CA ASN A 152 -24.58 13.37 -2.20
C ASN A 152 -24.78 14.77 -2.74
N ALA A 153 -23.71 15.51 -3.03
CA ALA A 153 -23.80 16.86 -3.60
C ALA A 153 -24.57 16.85 -4.93
N VAL A 154 -24.21 15.91 -5.81
CA VAL A 154 -24.84 15.66 -7.10
C VAL A 154 -26.34 15.37 -6.95
N ASN A 155 -26.72 14.43 -6.07
CA ASN A 155 -28.13 14.10 -5.82
C ASN A 155 -28.93 15.27 -5.21
N THR A 156 -28.30 16.15 -4.43
CA THR A 156 -28.95 17.35 -3.86
C THR A 156 -29.05 18.53 -4.84
N ALA A 157 -28.22 18.56 -5.88
CA ALA A 157 -28.33 19.54 -6.96
C ALA A 157 -29.51 19.24 -7.90
N VAL A 158 -29.86 17.96 -8.04
CA VAL A 158 -30.87 17.49 -9.01
C VAL A 158 -32.29 17.44 -8.43
N LYS A 159 -32.45 17.45 -7.09
CA LYS A 159 -33.77 17.57 -6.47
C LYS A 159 -34.32 18.99 -6.74
N PRO A 160 -35.42 19.15 -7.51
CA PRO A 160 -36.08 20.45 -7.59
C PRO A 160 -36.64 20.78 -6.21
N GLU A 161 -36.37 22.00 -5.73
CA GLU A 161 -36.99 22.54 -4.53
C GLU A 161 -38.51 22.42 -4.68
N LYS A 162 -39.10 21.58 -3.85
CA LYS A 162 -40.53 21.64 -3.62
C LYS A 162 -40.71 22.71 -2.54
N ASP A 163 -41.21 23.87 -2.97
CA ASP A 163 -41.46 25.06 -2.16
C ASP A 163 -41.81 24.77 -0.70
N SER A 164 -40.96 25.23 0.21
CA SER A 164 -41.36 25.96 1.42
C SER A 164 -40.11 26.45 2.16
N SER A 165 -40.09 27.76 2.37
CA SER A 165 -39.27 28.52 3.34
C SER A 165 -38.59 27.68 4.44
N ASP A 166 -37.27 27.61 4.47
CA ASP A 166 -36.41 28.46 5.32
C ASP A 166 -34.95 27.95 5.25
N GLU A 167 -34.00 28.89 5.19
CA GLU A 167 -32.56 28.73 5.43
C GLU A 167 -31.79 27.60 4.71
N ALA A 168 -31.73 27.64 3.37
CA ALA A 168 -30.79 26.83 2.59
C ALA A 168 -29.36 27.41 2.69
N VAL A 169 -28.50 26.77 3.50
CA VAL A 169 -27.05 27.05 3.52
C VAL A 169 -26.51 26.97 2.09
N PRO A 170 -25.84 28.02 1.56
CA PRO A 170 -25.48 28.07 0.14
C PRO A 170 -24.56 26.90 -0.26
N LYS A 171 -25.06 26.05 -1.15
CA LYS A 171 -24.38 24.88 -1.77
C LYS A 171 -22.97 25.19 -2.31
N LYS A 172 -22.69 26.47 -2.61
CA LYS A 172 -21.39 26.99 -3.05
C LYS A 172 -20.28 26.89 -1.99
N ILE A 173 -20.63 26.87 -0.70
CA ILE A 173 -19.65 26.87 0.41
C ILE A 173 -18.99 25.50 0.55
N VAL A 174 -19.74 24.41 0.38
CA VAL A 174 -19.24 23.04 0.61
C VAL A 174 -18.23 22.61 -0.46
N LEU A 175 -18.46 22.98 -1.73
CA LEU A 175 -17.53 22.70 -2.82
C LEU A 175 -16.25 23.55 -2.73
N ASN A 176 -16.38 24.83 -2.34
CA ASN A 176 -15.20 25.68 -2.09
C ASN A 176 -14.33 25.14 -0.94
N TRP A 177 -14.96 24.64 0.13
CA TRP A 177 -14.24 24.03 1.27
C TRP A 177 -13.45 22.77 0.90
N LEU A 178 -13.88 22.05 -0.14
CA LEU A 178 -13.24 20.82 -0.58
C LEU A 178 -12.05 21.08 -1.52
N LEU A 179 -12.02 22.26 -2.15
CA LEU A 179 -11.07 22.65 -3.18
C LEU A 179 -10.00 23.64 -2.69
N ASP A 180 -10.18 24.28 -1.53
CA ASP A 180 -9.14 25.09 -0.87
C ASP A 180 -8.06 24.18 -0.27
N ARG A 181 -7.14 23.70 -1.12
CA ARG A 181 -5.85 23.16 -0.69
C ARG A 181 -4.74 23.40 -1.71
#